data_AF-A0A2S3QCK7-F1
#
_entry.id   AF-A0A2S3QCK7-F1
#
_cell.length_a   1.000
_cell.length_b   1.000
_cell.length_c   1.000
_cell.angle_alpha   90.00
_cell.angle_beta   90.00
_cell.angle_gamma   90.00
#
_symmetry.space_group_name_H-M   'P 1'
#
loop_
_entity.id
_entity.type
_entity.pdbx_description
1 polymer ?
#
loop_
_entity_poly.entity_id
_entity_poly.type
_entity_poly.pdbx_seq_one_letter_code
_entity_poly.pdbx_strand_id
1 'polypeptide(L)'
;MTILTDDSSYELSVLIDQWLGELRSSGFDEEALQAVADRLGKWAANGWQYCQEDVKATVLQNFVNWAHARDIEFAWLSRPRTNPQ
;
A
#
# COMPACT_ATOMS: atom_id res chain seq x y z
N MET A 1 -13.82 -8.07 -9.31
CA MET A 1 -13.55 -6.71 -8.82
C MET A 1 -13.90 -6.63 -7.35
N THR A 2 -12.90 -6.48 -6.50
CA THR A 2 -13.02 -6.32 -5.06
C THR A 2 -12.74 -4.86 -4.73
N ILE A 3 -13.69 -4.16 -4.11
CA ILE A 3 -13.51 -2.76 -3.72
C ILE A 3 -13.34 -2.71 -2.20
N LEU A 4 -12.16 -2.28 -1.75
CA LEU A 4 -11.91 -2.01 -0.34
C LEU A 4 -12.34 -0.57 -0.04
N THR A 5 -13.48 -0.45 0.62
CA THR A 5 -14.11 0.84 0.97
C THR A 5 -13.67 1.40 2.30
N ASP A 6 -13.15 0.53 3.16
CA ASP A 6 -12.63 0.82 4.49
C ASP A 6 -11.11 0.60 4.47
N ASP A 7 -10.37 1.39 5.25
CA ASP A 7 -8.93 1.22 5.48
C ASP A 7 -8.64 0.25 6.64
N SER A 8 -9.64 -0.58 6.97
CA SER A 8 -9.59 -1.68 7.93
C SER A 8 -8.26 -2.42 7.85
N SER A 9 -7.51 -2.30 8.94
CA SER A 9 -6.11 -2.74 9.04
C SER A 9 -5.89 -4.21 8.71
N TYR A 10 -6.89 -5.07 8.91
CA TYR A 10 -6.77 -6.52 8.68
C TYR A 10 -6.69 -6.91 7.20
N GLU A 11 -7.65 -6.48 6.37
CA GLU A 11 -7.67 -6.84 4.94
C GLU A 11 -6.46 -6.27 4.20
N LEU A 12 -6.06 -5.05 4.57
CA LEU A 12 -4.85 -4.44 4.05
C LEU A 12 -3.59 -5.20 4.48
N SER A 13 -3.51 -5.65 5.73
CA SER A 13 -2.37 -6.47 6.18
C SER A 13 -2.25 -7.75 5.37
N VAL A 14 -3.37 -8.43 5.10
CA VAL A 14 -3.39 -9.66 4.27
C VAL A 14 -2.90 -9.38 2.85
N LEU A 15 -3.32 -8.27 2.24
CA LEU A 15 -2.88 -7.90 0.89
C LEU A 15 -1.40 -7.51 0.84
N ILE A 16 -0.92 -6.80 1.86
CA ILE A 16 0.50 -6.44 1.98
C ILE A 16 1.35 -7.71 2.13
N ASP A 17 0.94 -8.64 2.98
CA ASP A 17 1.65 -9.91 3.17
C ASP A 17 1.70 -10.73 1.87
N GLN A 18 0.59 -10.77 1.11
CA GLN A 18 0.56 -11.40 -0.20
C GLN A 18 1.54 -10.75 -1.18
N TRP A 19 1.54 -9.42 -1.26
CA TRP A 19 2.45 -8.69 -2.13
C TRP A 19 3.92 -8.91 -1.75
N LEU A 20 4.25 -8.84 -0.46
CA LEU A 20 5.59 -9.11 0.06
C LEU A 20 6.04 -10.55 -0.25
N GLY A 21 5.13 -11.53 -0.16
CA GLY A 21 5.41 -12.91 -0.55
C GLY A 21 5.77 -13.07 -2.04
N GLU A 22 5.11 -12.32 -2.91
CA GLU A 22 5.43 -12.29 -4.34
C GLU A 22 6.76 -11.59 -4.64
N LEU A 23 7.04 -10.47 -3.96
CA LEU A 23 8.34 -9.79 -4.07
C LEU A 23 9.47 -10.71 -3.62
N ARG A 24 9.29 -11.43 -2.50
CA ARG A 24 10.24 -12.45 -2.04
C ARG A 24 10.49 -13.52 -3.11
N SER A 25 9.41 -14.01 -3.73
CA SER A 25 9.49 -15.00 -4.80
C SER A 25 10.17 -14.47 -6.07
N SER A 26 10.14 -13.14 -6.27
CA SER A 26 10.79 -12.44 -7.38
C SER A 26 12.28 -12.16 -7.14
N GLY A 27 12.81 -12.55 -5.97
CA GLY A 27 14.23 -12.43 -5.64
C GLY A 27 14.62 -11.23 -4.78
N PHE A 28 13.64 -10.55 -4.16
CA PHE A 28 13.93 -9.51 -3.17
C PHE A 28 14.45 -10.14 -1.87
N ASP A 29 15.50 -9.54 -1.29
CA ASP A 29 16.06 -9.92 0.00
C ASP A 29 15.18 -9.44 1.17
N GLU A 30 15.41 -10.03 2.36
CA GLU A 30 14.59 -9.74 3.55
C GLU A 30 14.71 -8.29 4.02
N GLU A 31 15.86 -7.63 3.83
CA GLU A 31 16.04 -6.22 4.22
C GLU A 31 15.21 -5.30 3.31
N ALA A 32 15.21 -5.55 1.99
CA ALA A 32 14.38 -4.83 1.05
C ALA A 32 12.88 -5.02 1.33
N LEU A 33 12.45 -6.24 1.66
CA LEU A 33 11.06 -6.53 2.02
C LEU A 33 10.65 -5.82 3.31
N GLN A 34 11.50 -5.81 4.33
CA GLN A 34 11.26 -5.08 5.57
C GLN A 34 11.12 -3.58 5.30
N ALA A 35 11.98 -3.00 4.46
CA ALA A 35 11.90 -1.58 4.10
C ALA A 35 10.61 -1.23 3.34
N VAL A 36 10.10 -2.14 2.51
CA VAL A 36 8.81 -1.99 1.82
C VAL A 36 7.66 -2.05 2.82
N ALA A 37 7.66 -3.04 3.72
CA ALA A 37 6.65 -3.19 4.77
C ALA A 37 6.59 -1.96 5.69
N ASP A 38 7.75 -1.46 6.13
CA ASP A 38 7.84 -0.28 7.00
C ASP A 38 7.28 0.97 6.31
N ARG A 39 7.58 1.17 5.02
CA ARG A 39 7.03 2.30 4.24
C ARG A 39 5.52 2.21 4.10
N LEU A 40 4.98 1.03 3.79
CA LEU A 40 3.52 0.83 3.75
C LEU A 40 2.87 1.02 5.12
N GLY A 41 3.52 0.56 6.20
CA GLY A 41 3.05 0.80 7.56
C GLY A 41 2.97 2.29 7.91
N LYS A 42 3.93 3.09 7.44
CA LYS A 42 3.90 4.56 7.58
C LYS A 42 2.77 5.21 6.78
N TRP A 43 2.49 4.71 5.58
CA TRP A 43 1.30 5.14 4.83
C TRP A 43 0.02 4.81 5.60
N ALA A 44 -0.12 3.57 6.07
CA ALA A 44 -1.28 3.14 6.85
C ALA A 44 -1.47 3.97 8.13
N ALA A 45 -0.38 4.22 8.87
CA ALA A 45 -0.40 5.06 10.08
C ALA A 45 -0.79 6.52 9.81
N ASN A 46 -0.53 7.02 8.60
CA ASN A 46 -0.94 8.36 8.15
C ASN A 46 -2.30 8.34 7.41
N GLY A 47 -3.13 7.31 7.61
CA GLY A 47 -4.44 7.19 6.95
C GLY A 47 -4.32 7.17 5.42
N TRP A 48 -3.22 6.62 4.92
CA TRP A 48 -2.84 6.56 3.52
C TRP A 48 -2.75 7.92 2.81
N GLN A 49 -2.53 8.97 3.60
CA GLN A 49 -2.25 10.31 3.10
C GLN A 49 -0.74 10.54 2.94
N TYR A 50 -0.40 11.57 2.16
CA TYR A 50 0.99 11.92 1.85
C TYR A 50 1.90 11.84 3.09
N CYS A 51 2.96 11.04 2.98
CA CYS A 51 3.97 10.91 4.02
C CYS A 51 5.35 11.30 3.47
N GLN A 52 6.15 12.03 4.24
CA GLN A 52 7.48 12.48 3.84
C GLN A 52 8.49 11.32 3.69
N GLU A 53 8.20 10.15 4.24
CA GLU A 53 9.11 9.00 4.22
C GLU A 53 9.09 8.22 2.89
N ASP A 54 8.11 8.50 2.04
CA ASP A 54 8.03 8.06 0.65
C ASP A 54 7.51 9.22 -0.20
N VAL A 55 8.32 10.28 -0.32
CA VAL A 55 7.99 11.54 -1.03
C VAL A 55 7.45 11.31 -2.44
N LYS A 56 7.95 10.27 -3.13
CA LYS A 56 7.52 9.91 -4.49
C LYS A 56 6.32 8.95 -4.51
N ALA A 57 5.87 8.48 -3.36
CA ALA A 57 4.87 7.43 -3.21
C ALA A 57 5.20 6.17 -4.03
N THR A 58 6.49 5.86 -4.24
CA THR A 58 6.91 4.79 -5.15
C THR A 58 6.43 3.43 -4.64
N VAL A 59 6.57 3.18 -3.33
CA VAL A 59 6.17 1.91 -2.74
C VAL A 59 4.65 1.78 -2.73
N LEU A 60 3.96 2.85 -2.32
CA LEU A 60 2.50 2.90 -2.37
C LEU A 60 1.98 2.67 -3.79
N GLN A 61 2.54 3.36 -4.79
CA GLN A 61 2.10 3.26 -6.17
C GLN A 61 2.35 1.86 -6.74
N ASN A 62 3.48 1.23 -6.42
CA ASN A 62 3.75 -0.15 -6.84
C ASN A 62 2.77 -1.14 -6.20
N PHE A 63 2.45 -0.98 -4.92
CA PHE A 63 1.44 -1.79 -4.24
C PHE A 63 0.05 -1.61 -4.87
N VAL A 64 -0.34 -0.38 -5.14
CA VAL A 64 -1.64 -0.05 -5.76
C VAL A 64 -1.72 -0.62 -7.18
N ASN A 65 -0.66 -0.49 -7.97
CA ASN A 65 -0.60 -1.08 -9.31
C ASN A 65 -0.69 -2.62 -9.25
N TRP A 66 -0.02 -3.25 -8.27
CA TRP A 66 -0.10 -4.69 -8.05
C TRP A 66 -1.52 -5.16 -7.70
N ALA A 67 -2.23 -4.39 -6.87
CA ALA A 67 -3.61 -4.67 -6.48
C ALA A 67 -4.58 -4.45 -7.65
N HIS A 68 -4.41 -3.36 -8.42
CA HIS A 68 -5.20 -3.09 -9.62
C HIS A 68 -5.05 -4.21 -10.67
N ALA A 69 -3.85 -4.77 -10.84
CA ALA A 69 -3.61 -5.91 -11.72
C ALA A 69 -4.36 -7.20 -11.29
N ARG A 70 -4.95 -7.21 -10.09
CA ARG A 70 -5.76 -8.30 -9.52
C ARG A 70 -7.23 -7.92 -9.34
N ASP A 71 -7.67 -6.86 -10.02
CA ASP A 71 -9.04 -6.32 -9.91
C ASP A 71 -9.41 -5.89 -8.47
N ILE A 72 -8.43 -5.41 -7.69
CA ILE A 72 -8.64 -4.86 -6.35
C ILE A 72 -8.52 -3.34 -6.43
N GLU A 73 -9.57 -2.63 -6.01
CA GLU A 73 -9.57 -1.16 -5.94
C GLU A 73 -9.64 -0.66 -4.48
N PHE A 74 -8.95 0.44 -4.20
CA PHE A 74 -8.97 1.10 -2.89
C PHE A 74 -9.79 2.40 -2.96
N ALA A 75 -11.06 2.36 -2.58
CA ALA A 75 -11.96 3.50 -2.75
C ALA A 75 -11.55 4.73 -1.93
N TRP A 76 -10.80 4.54 -0.84
CA TRP A 76 -10.27 5.62 -0.01
C TRP A 76 -9.09 6.36 -0.66
N LEU A 77 -8.36 5.78 -1.63
CA LEU A 77 -7.35 6.50 -2.42
C LEU A 77 -7.98 7.47 -3.42
N SER A 78 -9.18 7.16 -3.91
CA SER A 78 -9.91 7.97 -4.89
C SER A 78 -10.66 9.14 -4.25
N ARG A 79 -10.74 9.21 -2.92
CA ARG A 79 -11.38 10.34 -2.23
C ARG A 79 -10.57 11.59 -2.54
N PRO A 80 -11.22 12.70 -2.97
CA PRO A 80 -10.51 13.95 -3.20
C PRO A 80 -9.76 14.29 -1.92
N ARG A 81 -8.45 14.53 -2.05
CA ARG A 81 -7.62 15.04 -0.96
C ARG A 81 -8.24 16.34 -0.49
N THR A 82 -9.07 16.30 0.54
CA THR A 82 -9.42 17.50 1.30
C THR A 82 -8.14 17.90 2.00
N ASN A 83 -7.34 18.71 1.31
CA ASN A 83 -6.28 19.48 1.96
C ASN A 83 -7.00 20.27 3.06
N PRO A 84 -6.73 20.03 4.36
CA PRO A 84 -7.19 20.99 5.36
C PRO A 84 -6.48 22.30 5.02
N GLN A 85 -7.25 23.30 4.59
CA GLN A 85 -6.77 24.68 4.50
C GLN A 85 -6.50 25.23 5.90
#